data_AF-A0A3D0RIY0-F1
#
_entry.id   AF-A0A3D0RIY0-F1
#
_cell.length_a   1.000
_cell.length_b   1.000
_cell.length_c   1.000
_cell.angle_alpha   90.00
_cell.angle_beta   90.00
_cell.angle_gamma   90.00
#
_symmetry.space_group_name_H-M   'P 1'
#
loop_
_entity.id
_entity.type
_entity.pdbx_description
1 polymer ?
#
loop_
_entity_poly.entity_id
_entity_poly.type
_entity_poly.pdbx_seq_one_letter_code
_entity_poly.pdbx_strand_id
1 'polypeptide(L)'
;MIRVYRMYLASFVLAGAIICGMNMPARAQPTIQLEDWQSYAPMAEQGAICGAFASIMEMQAITDPRLGRLWAERRTYSGSVIRRAAELEGKAINDDAAIDDLLNRYSMWLLNQFSSPDDTTLMDNDGRIAATEMISDVCVALFESADEAILAKYPELVGTTQSNEALARDLDAANHENDELIGENDELHQLLEEAETELQDALDELVLAEAAATNAETAIAEREAIAIKVAKLEKQLLAANAVVENIAALKTEVATLQRDNSRLRADRDRLDAELDAAVLALLTPDDADDLADDAAAANADTADADTSED
;
A
#
# COMPACT_ATOMS: atom_id res chain seq x y z
N MET A 1 40.25 11.66 -97.97
CA MET A 1 41.64 11.21 -97.74
C MET A 1 42.21 12.06 -96.62
N ILE A 2 42.41 11.52 -95.39
CA ILE A 2 43.73 11.06 -94.85
C ILE A 2 44.73 12.24 -94.77
N ARG A 3 45.44 12.59 -93.69
CA ARG A 3 45.64 12.20 -92.27
C ARG A 3 46.55 13.32 -91.69
N VAL A 4 46.32 13.85 -90.49
CA VAL A 4 47.02 13.58 -89.20
C VAL A 4 48.43 14.21 -89.03
N TYR A 5 48.71 14.58 -87.77
CA TYR A 5 49.98 14.86 -87.06
C TYR A 5 50.31 16.35 -86.86
N ARG A 6 50.45 16.90 -85.65
CA ARG A 6 51.17 16.52 -84.40
C ARG A 6 50.47 17.25 -83.23
N MET A 7 50.12 16.71 -82.06
CA MET A 7 50.87 15.97 -81.03
C MET A 7 52.03 16.76 -80.40
N TYR A 8 51.93 16.97 -79.07
CA TYR A 8 52.92 17.43 -78.08
C TYR A 8 52.92 18.92 -77.66
N LEU A 9 52.20 19.22 -76.57
CA LEU A 9 52.77 19.63 -75.26
C LEU A 9 51.58 19.78 -74.28
N ALA A 10 51.24 18.78 -73.48
CA ALA A 10 51.81 18.52 -72.16
C ALA A 10 51.73 19.72 -71.19
N SER A 11 50.65 19.71 -70.41
CA SER A 11 50.66 19.76 -68.94
C SER A 11 50.55 21.09 -68.19
N PHE A 12 49.78 20.97 -67.10
CA PHE A 12 49.69 21.79 -65.88
C PHE A 12 48.93 23.13 -65.99
N VAL A 13 47.98 23.51 -65.13
CA VAL A 13 47.24 22.88 -64.02
C VAL A 13 46.30 23.98 -63.45
N LEU A 14 45.25 23.59 -62.72
CA LEU A 14 44.42 24.40 -61.78
C LEU A 14 43.45 25.41 -62.43
N ALA A 15 42.12 25.26 -62.38
CA ALA A 15 41.17 25.16 -61.25
C ALA A 15 40.40 26.47 -61.02
N GLY A 16 39.09 26.34 -60.79
CA GLY A 16 38.18 27.40 -60.33
C GLY A 16 37.08 27.70 -61.35
N ALA A 17 35.92 27.03 -61.27
CA ALA A 17 34.74 27.54 -60.52
C ALA A 17 33.97 28.60 -61.36
N ILE A 18 32.68 28.54 -61.67
CA ILE A 18 31.52 27.82 -61.15
C ILE A 18 30.45 27.81 -62.25
N ILE A 19 29.79 26.66 -62.41
CA ILE A 19 28.60 26.44 -63.22
C ILE A 19 27.41 26.97 -62.42
N CYS A 20 26.76 28.04 -62.90
CA CYS A 20 25.45 28.45 -62.41
C CYS A 20 24.39 27.66 -63.21
N GLY A 21 24.25 26.39 -62.86
CA GLY A 21 23.18 25.50 -63.32
C GLY A 21 22.01 25.60 -62.36
N MET A 22 20.83 25.85 -62.92
CA MET A 22 19.54 26.01 -62.24
C MET A 22 19.23 24.81 -61.34
N ASN A 23 19.35 24.98 -60.01
CA ASN A 23 18.62 24.19 -59.03
C ASN A 23 17.32 24.92 -58.74
N MET A 24 16.21 24.44 -59.32
CA MET A 24 14.89 24.78 -58.79
C MET A 24 14.84 24.27 -57.34
N PRO A 25 14.51 25.11 -56.35
CA PRO A 25 14.26 24.61 -55.00
C PRO A 25 13.08 23.65 -55.06
N ALA A 26 13.25 22.44 -54.51
CA ALA A 26 12.13 21.58 -54.19
C ALA A 26 11.14 22.40 -53.36
N ARG A 27 9.97 22.69 -53.93
CA ARG A 27 8.86 23.22 -53.14
C ARG A 27 8.56 22.14 -52.11
N ALA A 28 8.83 22.41 -50.83
CA ALA A 28 8.27 21.61 -49.75
C ALA A 28 6.76 21.59 -49.97
N GLN A 29 6.22 20.45 -50.38
CA GLN A 29 4.78 20.30 -50.52
C GLN A 29 4.19 20.31 -49.11
N PRO A 30 3.01 20.94 -48.93
CA PRO A 30 2.35 20.93 -47.63
C PRO A 30 2.01 19.48 -47.26
N THR A 31 2.44 19.06 -46.06
CA THR A 31 1.95 17.84 -45.41
C THR A 31 0.42 17.80 -45.44
N ILE A 32 -0.18 16.64 -45.70
CA ILE A 32 -1.64 16.51 -45.75
C ILE A 32 -2.20 16.71 -44.33
N GLN A 33 -2.88 17.82 -44.08
CA GLN A 33 -3.61 18.06 -42.83
C GLN A 33 -5.09 17.84 -43.10
N LEU A 34 -5.65 16.74 -42.59
CA LEU A 34 -7.05 16.36 -42.84
C LEU A 34 -8.03 17.29 -42.11
N GLU A 35 -7.58 17.95 -41.05
CA GLU A 35 -8.33 18.93 -40.26
C GLU A 35 -8.74 20.16 -41.11
N ASP A 36 -8.01 20.43 -42.19
CA ASP A 36 -8.25 21.52 -43.13
C ASP A 36 -9.19 21.13 -44.29
N TRP A 37 -9.82 19.96 -44.22
CA TRP A 37 -10.73 19.42 -45.25
C TRP A 37 -12.16 19.49 -44.73
N GLN A 38 -13.10 19.85 -45.59
CA GLN A 38 -14.49 20.10 -45.22
C GLN A 38 -15.37 18.86 -45.32
N SER A 39 -15.32 18.14 -46.45
CA SER A 39 -16.35 17.14 -46.79
C SER A 39 -15.82 15.71 -46.92
N TYR A 40 -14.59 15.56 -47.40
CA TYR A 40 -14.00 14.25 -47.72
C TYR A 40 -12.83 13.86 -46.78
N ALA A 41 -12.62 14.62 -45.69
CA ALA A 41 -11.68 14.25 -44.62
C ALA A 41 -11.91 12.81 -44.10
N PRO A 42 -13.16 12.40 -43.77
CA PRO A 42 -13.39 11.04 -43.27
C PRO A 42 -12.99 9.94 -44.25
N MET A 43 -13.22 10.15 -45.55
CA MET A 43 -12.83 9.19 -46.59
C MET A 43 -11.29 9.08 -46.70
N ALA A 44 -10.59 10.20 -46.62
CA ALA A 44 -9.13 10.21 -46.61
C ALA A 44 -8.55 9.60 -45.32
N GLU A 45 -9.18 9.85 -44.17
CA GLU A 45 -8.80 9.27 -42.89
C GLU A 45 -8.95 7.75 -42.88
N GLN A 46 -10.07 7.23 -43.39
CA GLN A 46 -10.27 5.78 -43.57
C GLN A 46 -9.18 5.18 -44.48
N GLY A 47 -8.88 5.84 -45.60
CA GLY A 47 -7.76 5.45 -46.46
C GLY A 47 -6.40 5.52 -45.74
N ALA A 48 -6.20 6.49 -44.84
CA ALA A 48 -4.96 6.64 -44.09
C ALA A 48 -4.79 5.55 -43.04
N ILE A 49 -5.85 5.20 -42.30
CA ILE A 49 -5.85 4.13 -41.30
C ILE A 49 -5.58 2.79 -41.97
N CYS A 50 -6.27 2.47 -43.07
CA CYS A 50 -6.07 1.19 -43.75
C CYS A 50 -4.73 1.13 -44.48
N GLY A 51 -4.25 2.24 -45.04
CA GLY A 51 -2.90 2.31 -45.60
C GLY A 51 -1.81 2.14 -44.54
N ALA A 52 -2.00 2.71 -43.35
CA ALA A 52 -1.10 2.55 -42.21
C ALA A 52 -1.07 1.11 -41.69
N PHE A 53 -2.25 0.49 -41.51
CA PHE A 53 -2.34 -0.91 -41.15
C PHE A 53 -1.67 -1.82 -42.19
N ALA A 54 -1.93 -1.60 -43.48
CA ALA A 54 -1.27 -2.33 -44.55
C ALA A 54 0.26 -2.13 -44.53
N SER A 55 0.74 -0.93 -44.20
CA SER A 55 2.17 -0.65 -44.03
C SER A 55 2.79 -1.42 -42.86
N ILE A 56 2.07 -1.61 -41.77
CA ILE A 56 2.53 -2.42 -40.63
C ILE A 56 2.58 -3.89 -41.05
N MET A 57 1.56 -4.39 -41.73
CA MET A 57 1.46 -5.77 -42.19
C MET A 57 2.48 -6.10 -43.31
N GLU A 58 2.91 -5.10 -44.09
CA GLU A 58 3.98 -5.24 -45.09
C GLU A 58 5.28 -5.79 -44.48
N MET A 59 5.52 -5.59 -43.16
CA MET A 59 6.66 -6.19 -42.43
C MET A 59 6.67 -7.72 -42.47
N GLN A 60 5.53 -8.37 -42.70
CA GLN A 60 5.45 -9.81 -42.94
C GLN A 60 6.22 -10.26 -44.19
N ALA A 61 6.65 -9.32 -45.05
CA ALA A 61 7.56 -9.57 -46.18
C ALA A 61 8.85 -10.31 -45.77
N ILE A 62 9.29 -10.16 -44.51
CA ILE A 62 10.47 -10.82 -43.96
C ILE A 62 10.29 -12.36 -43.96
N THR A 63 9.07 -12.83 -43.66
CA THR A 63 8.73 -14.25 -43.58
C THR A 63 8.05 -14.76 -44.85
N ASP A 64 7.23 -13.93 -45.48
CA ASP A 64 6.54 -14.23 -46.75
C ASP A 64 6.62 -13.03 -47.71
N PRO A 65 7.57 -13.06 -48.68
CA PRO A 65 7.75 -11.98 -49.66
C PRO A 65 6.56 -11.77 -50.61
N ARG A 66 5.65 -12.75 -50.71
CA ARG A 66 4.44 -12.64 -51.54
C ARG A 66 3.33 -11.95 -50.75
N LEU A 67 3.13 -12.33 -49.49
CA LEU A 67 2.20 -11.66 -48.59
C LEU A 67 2.59 -10.20 -48.36
N GLY A 68 3.89 -9.92 -48.17
CA GLY A 68 4.40 -8.56 -48.10
C GLY A 68 4.08 -7.72 -49.34
N ARG A 69 4.21 -8.30 -50.55
CA ARG A 69 3.82 -7.61 -51.79
C ARG A 69 2.32 -7.36 -51.90
N LEU A 70 1.48 -8.28 -51.43
CA LEU A 70 0.04 -8.08 -51.37
C LEU A 70 -0.30 -6.88 -50.45
N TRP A 71 0.30 -6.81 -49.27
CA TRP A 71 0.13 -5.69 -48.35
C TRP A 71 0.63 -4.35 -48.92
N ALA A 72 1.74 -4.35 -49.66
CA ALA A 72 2.22 -3.16 -50.37
C ALA A 72 1.23 -2.65 -51.44
N GLU A 73 0.57 -3.55 -52.17
CA GLU A 73 -0.47 -3.18 -53.14
C GLU A 73 -1.74 -2.67 -52.43
N ARG A 74 -2.15 -3.27 -51.31
CA ARG A 74 -3.25 -2.76 -50.47
C ARG A 74 -2.96 -1.37 -49.90
N ARG A 75 -1.70 -1.11 -49.51
CA ARG A 75 -1.22 0.23 -49.09
C ARG A 75 -1.33 1.23 -50.25
N THR A 76 -0.92 0.83 -51.45
CA THR A 76 -1.03 1.66 -52.67
C THR A 76 -2.48 1.98 -53.02
N TYR A 77 -3.38 0.99 -52.91
CA TYR A 77 -4.81 1.18 -53.12
C TYR A 77 -5.39 2.19 -52.11
N SER A 78 -5.04 2.07 -50.83
CA SER A 78 -5.44 3.01 -49.79
C SER A 78 -4.95 4.44 -50.08
N GLY A 79 -3.73 4.58 -50.61
CA GLY A 79 -3.22 5.84 -51.14
C GLY A 79 -4.06 6.42 -52.28
N SER A 80 -4.62 5.58 -53.15
CA SER A 80 -5.53 6.03 -54.21
C SER A 80 -6.87 6.56 -53.66
N VAL A 81 -7.37 5.99 -52.56
CA VAL A 81 -8.57 6.49 -51.85
C VAL A 81 -8.32 7.89 -51.29
N ILE A 82 -7.14 8.12 -50.70
CA ILE A 82 -6.73 9.45 -50.20
C ILE A 82 -6.66 10.47 -51.35
N ARG A 83 -6.05 10.09 -52.49
CA ARG A 83 -6.03 10.96 -53.68
C ARG A 83 -7.44 11.27 -54.17
N ARG A 84 -8.31 10.27 -54.19
CA ARG A 84 -9.70 10.45 -54.63
C ARG A 84 -10.46 11.39 -53.71
N ALA A 85 -10.28 11.25 -52.40
CA ALA A 85 -10.87 12.17 -51.42
C ALA A 85 -10.34 13.60 -51.62
N ALA A 86 -9.05 13.78 -51.87
CA ALA A 86 -8.48 15.09 -52.16
C ALA A 86 -9.07 15.72 -53.44
N GLU A 87 -9.20 14.95 -54.51
CA GLU A 87 -9.82 15.42 -55.77
C GLU A 87 -11.25 15.91 -55.54
N LEU A 88 -12.03 15.19 -54.74
CA LEU A 88 -13.40 15.55 -54.40
C LEU A 88 -13.47 16.82 -53.51
N GLU A 89 -12.44 17.04 -52.70
CA GLU A 89 -12.24 18.26 -51.91
C GLU A 89 -11.71 19.44 -52.76
N GLY A 90 -11.48 19.24 -54.06
CA GLY A 90 -10.88 20.23 -54.95
C GLY A 90 -9.38 20.47 -54.69
N LYS A 91 -8.73 19.56 -53.96
CA LYS A 91 -7.29 19.55 -53.68
C LYS A 91 -6.60 18.58 -54.66
N ALA A 92 -5.31 18.80 -54.94
CA ALA A 92 -4.52 17.88 -55.76
C ALA A 92 -3.30 17.41 -54.97
N ILE A 93 -3.19 16.09 -54.76
CA ILE A 93 -2.01 15.45 -54.17
C ILE A 93 -1.20 14.84 -55.31
N ASN A 94 -0.11 15.52 -55.69
CA ASN A 94 0.72 15.14 -56.83
C ASN A 94 1.99 14.38 -56.43
N ASP A 95 2.21 14.17 -55.14
CA ASP A 95 3.41 13.58 -54.59
C ASP A 95 3.06 12.39 -53.70
N ASP A 96 3.65 11.24 -54.00
CA ASP A 96 3.49 10.01 -53.23
C ASP A 96 4.09 10.17 -51.83
N ALA A 97 5.13 10.99 -51.68
CA ALA A 97 5.77 11.25 -50.39
C ALA A 97 4.82 11.92 -49.38
N ALA A 98 3.86 12.73 -49.86
CA ALA A 98 2.87 13.36 -48.99
C ALA A 98 1.86 12.34 -48.42
N ILE A 99 1.54 11.31 -49.20
CA ILE A 99 0.69 10.19 -48.75
C ILE A 99 1.48 9.31 -47.80
N ASP A 100 2.72 8.96 -48.14
CA ASP A 100 3.56 8.14 -47.27
C ASP A 100 3.79 8.80 -45.90
N ASP A 101 3.98 10.13 -45.84
CA ASP A 101 4.06 10.88 -44.59
C ASP A 101 2.76 10.79 -43.76
N LEU A 102 1.60 10.92 -44.41
CA LEU A 102 0.30 10.74 -43.76
C LEU A 102 0.16 9.31 -43.22
N LEU A 103 0.45 8.30 -44.03
CA LEU A 103 0.39 6.90 -43.62
C LEU A 103 1.34 6.63 -42.44
N ASN A 104 2.56 7.17 -42.46
CA ASN A 104 3.52 7.00 -41.38
C ASN A 104 3.02 7.59 -40.04
N ARG A 105 2.36 8.75 -40.07
CA ARG A 105 1.73 9.33 -38.86
C ARG A 105 0.63 8.43 -38.31
N TYR A 106 -0.22 7.88 -39.16
CA TYR A 106 -1.25 6.93 -38.75
C TYR A 106 -0.67 5.58 -38.30
N SER A 107 0.45 5.12 -38.89
CA SER A 107 1.14 3.90 -38.45
C SER A 107 1.71 4.06 -37.04
N MET A 108 2.35 5.19 -36.75
CA MET A 108 2.84 5.50 -35.40
C MET A 108 1.70 5.62 -34.40
N TRP A 109 0.58 6.24 -34.80
CA TRP A 109 -0.62 6.30 -33.97
C TRP A 109 -1.17 4.89 -33.68
N LEU A 110 -1.32 4.03 -34.70
CA LEU A 110 -1.78 2.64 -34.55
C LEU A 110 -0.85 1.82 -33.64
N LEU A 111 0.47 1.91 -33.86
CA LEU A 111 1.44 1.21 -33.02
C LEU A 111 1.36 1.66 -31.57
N ASN A 112 1.15 2.95 -31.32
CA ASN A 112 0.94 3.47 -29.96
C ASN A 112 -0.37 2.94 -29.33
N GLN A 113 -1.42 2.70 -30.12
CA GLN A 113 -2.63 2.04 -29.62
C GLN A 113 -2.40 0.55 -29.29
N PHE A 114 -1.46 -0.12 -29.97
CA PHE A 114 -1.18 -1.55 -29.77
C PHE A 114 -0.04 -1.87 -28.79
N SER A 115 0.81 -0.91 -28.44
CA SER A 115 2.06 -1.16 -27.72
C SER A 115 1.97 -1.23 -26.19
N SER A 116 0.77 -1.17 -25.57
CA SER A 116 0.67 -1.29 -24.11
C SER A 116 -0.60 -2.00 -23.62
N PRO A 117 -0.50 -3.27 -23.19
CA PRO A 117 -1.57 -3.94 -22.46
C PRO A 117 -1.57 -3.65 -20.94
N ASP A 118 -0.44 -3.24 -20.34
CA ASP A 118 -0.26 -3.23 -18.88
C ASP A 118 -0.14 -1.83 -18.24
N ASP A 119 -0.02 -0.76 -19.04
CA ASP A 119 0.14 0.59 -18.50
C ASP A 119 -1.20 1.30 -18.30
N THR A 120 -1.89 0.95 -17.21
CA THR A 120 -3.11 1.62 -16.73
C THR A 120 -2.92 3.10 -16.42
N THR A 121 -1.69 3.62 -16.47
CA THR A 121 -1.38 5.03 -16.20
C THR A 121 -1.27 5.89 -17.46
N LEU A 122 -1.23 5.29 -18.66
CA LEU A 122 -0.99 6.03 -19.91
C LEU A 122 -2.12 5.99 -20.95
N MET A 123 -3.19 5.20 -20.81
CA MET A 123 -4.34 5.31 -21.75
C MET A 123 -5.63 4.58 -21.34
N ASP A 124 -6.72 5.03 -21.97
CA ASP A 124 -8.12 4.59 -21.89
C ASP A 124 -8.38 3.34 -22.74
N ASN A 125 -9.07 2.34 -22.18
CA ASN A 125 -9.44 1.09 -22.87
C ASN A 125 -10.28 1.34 -24.14
N ASP A 126 -10.99 2.47 -24.19
CA ASP A 126 -11.88 2.84 -25.30
C ASP A 126 -11.11 3.13 -26.61
N GLY A 127 -9.89 3.66 -26.54
CA GLY A 127 -9.08 3.98 -27.72
C GLY A 127 -8.61 2.75 -28.50
N ARG A 128 -8.29 1.66 -27.79
CA ARG A 128 -7.89 0.38 -28.38
C ARG A 128 -9.09 -0.33 -29.02
N ILE A 129 -10.24 -0.35 -28.34
CA ILE A 129 -11.48 -0.93 -28.87
C ILE A 129 -11.88 -0.18 -30.15
N ALA A 130 -11.86 1.15 -30.12
CA ALA A 130 -12.19 1.97 -31.28
C ALA A 130 -11.22 1.74 -32.46
N ALA A 131 -9.91 1.61 -32.22
CA ALA A 131 -8.94 1.33 -33.28
C ALA A 131 -9.14 -0.07 -33.90
N THR A 132 -9.40 -1.09 -33.07
CA THR A 132 -9.68 -2.46 -33.52
C THR A 132 -10.99 -2.53 -34.31
N GLU A 133 -12.05 -1.88 -33.84
CA GLU A 133 -13.35 -1.80 -34.53
C GLU A 133 -13.18 -1.08 -35.88
N MET A 134 -12.44 0.03 -35.92
CA MET A 134 -12.18 0.74 -37.18
C MET A 134 -11.42 -0.11 -38.20
N ILE A 135 -10.42 -0.89 -37.76
CA ILE A 135 -9.72 -1.81 -38.66
C ILE A 135 -10.64 -2.94 -39.12
N SER A 136 -11.42 -3.54 -38.22
CA SER A 136 -12.31 -4.66 -38.53
C SER A 136 -13.43 -4.27 -39.49
N ASP A 137 -13.97 -3.06 -39.37
CA ASP A 137 -15.13 -2.63 -40.15
C ASP A 137 -14.72 -1.91 -41.44
N VAL A 138 -13.78 -0.97 -41.35
CA VAL A 138 -13.42 -0.10 -42.48
C VAL A 138 -12.40 -0.77 -43.39
N CYS A 139 -11.36 -1.38 -42.80
CA CYS A 139 -10.25 -1.88 -43.60
C CYS A 139 -10.54 -3.21 -44.27
N VAL A 140 -11.37 -4.06 -43.68
CA VAL A 140 -11.83 -5.30 -44.33
C VAL A 140 -12.53 -4.99 -45.65
N ALA A 141 -13.56 -4.13 -45.64
CA ALA A 141 -14.30 -3.77 -46.85
C ALA A 141 -13.43 -3.06 -47.90
N LEU A 142 -12.50 -2.20 -47.46
CA LEU A 142 -11.56 -1.53 -48.34
C LEU A 142 -10.57 -2.51 -48.98
N PHE A 143 -10.06 -3.48 -48.22
CA PHE A 143 -9.14 -4.49 -48.75
C PHE A 143 -9.81 -5.52 -49.63
N GLU A 144 -11.08 -5.87 -49.41
CA GLU A 144 -11.84 -6.69 -50.37
C GLU A 144 -11.92 -5.99 -51.74
N SER A 145 -12.25 -4.69 -51.73
CA SER A 145 -12.28 -3.87 -52.94
C SER A 145 -10.89 -3.72 -53.58
N ALA A 146 -9.84 -3.62 -52.75
CA ALA A 146 -8.46 -3.58 -53.21
C ALA A 146 -8.06 -4.92 -53.83
N ASP A 147 -8.39 -6.04 -53.21
CA ASP A 147 -8.03 -7.38 -53.65
C ASP A 147 -8.66 -7.73 -54.99
N GLU A 148 -9.90 -7.28 -55.26
CA GLU A 148 -10.52 -7.39 -56.59
C GLU A 148 -9.72 -6.62 -57.66
N ALA A 149 -9.30 -5.38 -57.34
CA ALA A 149 -8.50 -4.57 -58.26
C ALA A 149 -7.07 -5.13 -58.45
N ILE A 150 -6.49 -5.68 -57.39
CA ILE A 150 -5.17 -6.32 -57.39
C ILE A 150 -5.24 -7.62 -58.17
N LEU A 151 -6.27 -8.45 -58.01
CA LEU A 151 -6.50 -9.67 -58.78
C LEU A 151 -6.49 -9.41 -60.29
N ALA A 152 -7.12 -8.31 -60.72
CA ALA A 152 -7.17 -7.94 -62.13
C ALA A 152 -5.78 -7.56 -62.69
N LYS A 153 -4.86 -7.06 -61.85
CA LYS A 153 -3.55 -6.54 -62.25
C LYS A 153 -2.39 -7.51 -61.97
N TYR A 154 -2.50 -8.28 -60.90
CA TYR A 154 -1.50 -9.19 -60.32
C TYR A 154 -2.17 -10.49 -59.82
N PRO A 155 -2.70 -11.34 -60.71
CA PRO A 155 -3.38 -12.58 -60.32
C PRO A 155 -2.48 -13.55 -59.54
N GLU A 156 -1.16 -13.47 -59.75
CA GLU A 156 -0.14 -14.23 -59.04
C GLU A 156 0.06 -13.79 -57.59
N LEU A 157 -0.45 -12.63 -57.17
CA LEU A 157 -0.40 -12.21 -55.76
C LEU A 157 -1.53 -12.85 -54.96
N VAL A 158 -2.73 -12.93 -55.53
CA VAL A 158 -3.95 -13.38 -54.82
C VAL A 158 -4.23 -14.88 -55.00
N GLY A 159 -3.58 -15.55 -55.97
CA GLY A 159 -3.74 -16.98 -56.22
C GLY A 159 -3.13 -17.91 -55.16
N THR A 160 -3.75 -18.00 -53.99
CA THR A 160 -3.86 -19.22 -53.16
C THR A 160 -5.00 -19.01 -52.16
N THR A 161 -6.25 -19.20 -52.60
CA THR A 161 -7.38 -19.36 -51.68
C THR A 161 -7.17 -20.58 -50.74
N GLN A 162 -6.34 -21.55 -51.14
CA GLN A 162 -5.82 -22.62 -50.26
C GLN A 162 -4.91 -22.11 -49.12
N SER A 163 -4.27 -20.95 -49.28
CA SER A 163 -3.49 -20.29 -48.22
C SER A 163 -4.41 -19.54 -47.26
N ASN A 164 -5.50 -18.93 -47.74
CA ASN A 164 -6.42 -18.20 -46.87
C ASN A 164 -7.28 -19.15 -46.03
N GLU A 165 -7.67 -20.31 -46.54
CA GLU A 165 -8.38 -21.33 -45.74
C GLU A 165 -7.45 -22.04 -44.75
N ALA A 166 -6.16 -22.20 -45.09
CA ALA A 166 -5.16 -22.69 -44.14
C ALA A 166 -4.87 -21.64 -43.06
N LEU A 167 -4.68 -20.38 -43.46
CA LEU A 167 -4.44 -19.27 -42.55
C LEU A 167 -5.66 -18.97 -41.66
N ALA A 168 -6.88 -19.09 -42.18
CA ALA A 168 -8.11 -18.99 -41.40
C ALA A 168 -8.20 -20.13 -40.39
N ARG A 169 -7.86 -21.37 -40.76
CA ARG A 169 -7.78 -22.48 -39.81
C ARG A 169 -6.71 -22.30 -38.75
N ASP A 170 -5.53 -21.79 -39.12
CA ASP A 170 -4.44 -21.52 -38.18
C ASP A 170 -4.82 -20.35 -37.24
N LEU A 171 -5.52 -19.33 -37.75
CA LEU A 171 -6.04 -18.22 -36.95
C LEU A 171 -7.16 -18.66 -36.02
N ASP A 172 -8.10 -19.50 -36.48
CA ASP A 172 -9.15 -20.08 -35.65
C ASP A 172 -8.56 -20.97 -34.56
N ALA A 173 -7.53 -21.76 -34.87
CA ALA A 173 -6.80 -22.57 -33.90
C ALA A 173 -6.06 -21.71 -32.87
N ALA A 174 -5.36 -20.65 -33.32
CA ALA A 174 -4.67 -19.72 -32.43
C ALA A 174 -5.64 -18.92 -31.55
N ASN A 175 -6.80 -18.54 -32.08
CA ASN A 175 -7.86 -17.89 -31.30
C ASN A 175 -8.44 -18.84 -30.26
N HIS A 176 -8.65 -20.11 -30.61
CA HIS A 176 -9.11 -21.12 -29.66
C HIS A 176 -8.11 -21.36 -28.53
N GLU A 177 -6.81 -21.45 -28.86
CA GLU A 177 -5.74 -21.55 -27.86
C GLU A 177 -5.66 -20.28 -26.98
N ASN A 178 -5.88 -19.10 -27.55
CA ASN A 178 -5.92 -17.85 -26.79
C ASN A 178 -7.14 -17.80 -25.86
N ASP A 179 -8.31 -18.23 -26.31
CA ASP A 179 -9.52 -18.33 -25.47
C ASP A 179 -9.33 -19.31 -24.32
N GLU A 180 -8.65 -20.44 -24.54
CA GLU A 180 -8.30 -21.41 -23.50
C GLU A 180 -7.31 -20.79 -22.48
N LEU A 181 -6.27 -20.11 -22.97
CA LEU A 181 -5.32 -19.40 -22.11
C LEU A 181 -5.96 -18.25 -21.32
N ILE A 182 -6.92 -17.53 -21.89
CA ILE A 182 -7.69 -16.50 -21.18
C ILE A 182 -8.49 -17.16 -20.06
N GLY A 183 -9.14 -18.29 -20.34
CA GLY A 183 -9.86 -19.06 -19.31
C GLY A 183 -8.96 -19.55 -18.18
N GLU A 184 -7.78 -20.10 -18.51
CA GLU A 184 -6.79 -20.50 -17.51
C GLU A 184 -6.28 -19.30 -16.68
N ASN A 185 -6.12 -18.14 -17.30
CA ASN A 185 -5.69 -16.92 -16.62
C ASN A 185 -6.76 -16.40 -15.66
N ASP A 186 -8.03 -16.43 -16.06
CA ASP A 186 -9.18 -16.07 -15.22
C ASP A 186 -9.27 -17.00 -13.99
N GLU A 187 -9.08 -18.31 -14.18
CA GLU A 187 -9.02 -19.28 -13.07
C GLU A 187 -7.85 -19.00 -12.12
N LEU A 188 -6.66 -18.69 -12.67
CA LEU A 188 -5.48 -18.29 -11.88
C LEU A 188 -5.72 -17.00 -11.09
N HIS A 189 -6.37 -16.01 -11.69
CA HIS A 189 -6.73 -14.76 -11.04
C HIS A 189 -7.71 -14.99 -9.88
N GLN A 190 -8.71 -15.85 -10.09
CA GLN A 190 -9.65 -16.22 -9.04
C GLN A 190 -8.96 -16.93 -7.86
N LEU A 191 -8.06 -17.87 -8.13
CA LEU A 191 -7.27 -18.54 -7.09
C LEU A 191 -6.35 -17.58 -6.34
N LEU A 192 -5.79 -16.57 -7.02
CA LEU A 192 -4.96 -15.56 -6.41
C LEU A 192 -5.77 -14.68 -5.44
N GLU A 193 -6.97 -14.26 -5.85
CA GLU A 193 -7.87 -13.43 -5.02
C GLU A 193 -8.38 -14.20 -3.79
N GLU A 194 -8.68 -15.49 -3.94
CA GLU A 194 -9.04 -16.37 -2.83
C GLU A 194 -7.88 -16.51 -1.82
N ALA A 195 -6.66 -16.78 -2.32
CA ALA A 195 -5.48 -16.89 -1.47
C ALA A 195 -5.11 -15.57 -0.76
N GLU A 196 -5.31 -14.42 -1.42
CA GLU A 196 -5.11 -13.10 -0.81
C GLU A 196 -6.10 -12.87 0.34
N THR A 197 -7.37 -13.25 0.14
CA THR A 197 -8.41 -13.15 1.17
C THR A 197 -8.09 -14.05 2.37
N GLU A 198 -7.71 -15.31 2.13
CA GLU A 198 -7.31 -16.23 3.21
C GLU A 198 -6.09 -15.72 4.01
N LEU A 199 -5.11 -15.13 3.33
CA LEU A 199 -3.94 -14.56 3.97
C LEU A 199 -4.31 -13.34 4.83
N GLN A 200 -5.22 -12.49 4.34
CA GLN A 200 -5.71 -11.34 5.07
C GLN A 200 -6.45 -11.76 6.36
N ASP A 201 -7.33 -12.77 6.26
CA ASP A 201 -8.04 -13.32 7.42
C ASP A 201 -7.08 -13.91 8.47
N ALA A 202 -6.05 -14.64 8.03
CA ALA A 202 -5.03 -15.19 8.92
C ALA A 202 -4.19 -14.09 9.60
N LEU A 203 -3.93 -12.99 8.90
CA LEU A 203 -3.22 -11.83 9.46
C LEU A 203 -4.06 -11.14 10.54
N ASP A 204 -5.35 -10.94 10.30
CA ASP A 204 -6.27 -10.35 11.27
C ASP A 204 -6.41 -11.21 12.53
N GLU A 205 -6.46 -12.54 12.40
CA GLU A 205 -6.46 -13.47 13.53
C GLU A 205 -5.16 -13.36 14.36
N LEU A 206 -4.01 -13.22 13.70
CA LEU A 206 -2.73 -13.10 14.37
C LEU A 206 -2.61 -11.79 15.15
N VAL A 207 -3.12 -10.67 14.62
CA VAL A 207 -3.18 -9.37 15.31
C VAL A 207 -4.04 -9.47 16.58
N LEU A 208 -5.20 -10.14 16.50
CA LEU A 208 -6.05 -10.37 17.67
C LEU A 208 -5.36 -11.25 18.73
N ALA A 209 -4.64 -12.29 18.30
CA ALA A 209 -3.86 -13.15 19.19
C ALA A 209 -2.72 -12.40 19.89
N GLU A 210 -2.01 -11.52 19.17
CA GLU A 210 -0.96 -10.69 19.74
C GLU A 210 -1.50 -9.73 20.82
N ALA A 211 -2.61 -9.04 20.52
CA ALA A 211 -3.26 -8.17 21.50
C ALA A 211 -3.70 -8.94 22.76
N ALA A 212 -4.22 -10.16 22.59
CA ALA A 212 -4.58 -11.03 23.71
C ALA A 212 -3.35 -11.46 24.53
N ALA A 213 -2.22 -11.75 23.88
CA ALA A 213 -0.97 -12.08 24.55
C ALA A 213 -0.43 -10.91 25.39
N THR A 214 -0.44 -9.68 24.86
CA THR A 214 -0.02 -8.48 25.61
C THR A 214 -0.91 -8.23 26.84
N ASN A 215 -2.23 -8.44 26.71
CA ASN A 215 -3.14 -8.35 27.84
C ASN A 215 -2.85 -9.41 28.90
N ALA A 216 -2.50 -10.64 28.49
CA ALA A 216 -2.13 -11.70 29.41
C ALA A 216 -0.83 -11.39 30.17
N GLU A 217 0.19 -10.85 29.49
CA GLU A 217 1.43 -10.39 30.14
C GLU A 217 1.17 -9.31 31.19
N THR A 218 0.30 -8.35 30.88
CA THR A 218 -0.10 -7.30 31.82
C THR A 218 -0.80 -7.89 33.04
N ALA A 219 -1.72 -8.84 32.84
CA ALA A 219 -2.41 -9.53 33.93
C ALA A 219 -1.46 -10.38 34.80
N ILE A 220 -0.42 -10.96 34.22
CA ILE A 220 0.64 -11.67 34.96
C ILE A 220 1.42 -10.68 35.84
N ALA A 221 1.85 -9.54 35.30
CA ALA A 221 2.55 -8.51 36.06
C ALA A 221 1.71 -7.96 37.23
N GLU A 222 0.40 -7.76 37.03
CA GLU A 222 -0.51 -7.36 38.10
C GLU A 222 -0.62 -8.42 39.21
N ARG A 223 -0.70 -9.71 38.83
CA ARG A 223 -0.72 -10.82 39.81
C ARG A 223 0.55 -10.87 40.65
N GLU A 224 1.71 -10.65 40.05
CA GLU A 224 2.98 -10.59 40.77
C GLU A 224 3.02 -9.41 41.76
N ALA A 225 2.54 -8.23 41.34
CA ALA A 225 2.44 -7.06 42.23
C ALA A 225 1.49 -7.30 43.41
N ILE A 226 0.38 -8.00 43.20
CA ILE A 226 -0.53 -8.41 44.27
C ILE A 226 0.16 -9.41 45.22
N ALA A 227 0.88 -10.39 44.70
CA ALA A 227 1.60 -11.37 45.53
C ALA A 227 2.61 -10.70 46.47
N ILE A 228 3.35 -9.68 45.98
CA ILE A 228 4.27 -8.89 46.81
C ILE A 228 3.51 -8.14 47.92
N LYS A 229 2.35 -7.55 47.60
CA LYS A 229 1.52 -6.87 48.61
C LYS A 229 0.99 -7.84 49.66
N VAL A 230 0.55 -9.03 49.26
CA VAL A 230 0.09 -10.09 50.18
C VAL A 230 1.22 -10.50 51.12
N ALA A 231 2.41 -10.79 50.61
CA ALA A 231 3.56 -11.15 51.44
C ALA A 231 3.92 -10.04 52.46
N LYS A 232 3.79 -8.76 52.07
CA LYS A 232 3.98 -7.63 52.98
C LYS A 232 2.90 -7.61 54.08
N LEU A 233 1.64 -7.81 53.72
CA LEU A 233 0.52 -7.86 54.67
C LEU A 233 0.66 -9.03 55.64
N GLU A 234 1.08 -10.20 55.18
CA GLU A 234 1.35 -11.37 56.03
C GLU A 234 2.44 -11.05 57.07
N LYS A 235 3.52 -10.38 56.67
CA LYS A 235 4.56 -9.93 57.61
C LYS A 235 4.02 -8.95 58.65
N GLN A 236 3.17 -8.01 58.24
CA GLN A 236 2.54 -7.06 59.15
C GLN A 236 1.57 -7.76 60.11
N LEU A 237 0.82 -8.75 59.64
CA LEU A 237 -0.08 -9.54 60.46
C LEU A 237 0.67 -10.34 61.52
N LEU A 238 1.79 -10.98 61.15
CA LEU A 238 2.66 -11.67 62.10
C LEU A 238 3.21 -10.72 63.18
N ALA A 239 3.65 -9.52 62.79
CA ALA A 239 4.11 -8.52 63.74
C ALA A 239 2.98 -8.04 64.67
N ALA A 240 1.77 -7.83 64.14
CA ALA A 240 0.61 -7.46 64.94
C ALA A 240 0.22 -8.55 65.95
N ASN A 241 0.24 -9.82 65.54
CA ASN A 241 -0.03 -10.95 66.43
C ASN A 241 0.98 -11.03 67.59
N ALA A 242 2.27 -10.80 67.33
CA ALA A 242 3.28 -10.75 68.38
C ALA A 242 3.04 -9.61 69.39
N VAL A 243 2.56 -8.44 68.92
CA VAL A 243 2.17 -7.34 69.80
C VAL A 243 0.96 -7.72 70.67
N VAL A 244 -0.03 -8.40 70.10
CA VAL A 244 -1.21 -8.88 70.84
C VAL A 244 -0.80 -9.87 71.95
N GLU A 245 0.12 -10.79 71.67
CA GLU A 245 0.67 -11.72 72.67
C GLU A 245 1.38 -10.97 73.81
N ASN A 246 2.20 -9.96 73.49
CA ASN A 246 2.87 -9.12 74.49
C ASN A 246 1.87 -8.35 75.36
N ILE A 247 0.80 -7.80 74.77
CA ILE A 247 -0.26 -7.11 75.53
C ILE A 247 -0.97 -8.09 76.48
N ALA A 248 -1.23 -9.32 76.04
CA ALA A 248 -1.85 -10.35 76.88
C ALA A 248 -0.95 -10.74 78.08
N ALA A 249 0.37 -10.86 77.85
CA ALA A 249 1.34 -11.10 78.90
C ALA A 249 1.38 -9.94 79.90
N LEU A 250 1.48 -8.70 79.42
CA LEU A 250 1.50 -7.50 80.24
C LEU A 250 0.23 -7.35 81.09
N LYS A 251 -0.94 -7.68 80.52
CA LYS A 251 -2.22 -7.68 81.26
C LYS A 251 -2.20 -8.63 82.45
N THR A 252 -1.54 -9.78 82.30
CA THR A 252 -1.41 -10.77 83.38
C THR A 252 -0.46 -10.28 84.48
N GLU A 253 0.63 -9.61 84.09
CA GLU A 253 1.58 -9.01 85.03
C GLU A 253 0.94 -7.86 85.83
N VAL A 254 0.21 -6.95 85.15
CA VAL A 254 -0.56 -5.87 85.80
C VAL A 254 -1.55 -6.43 86.81
N ALA A 255 -2.28 -7.49 86.47
CA ALA A 255 -3.21 -8.14 87.40
C ALA A 255 -2.51 -8.73 88.64
N THR A 256 -1.26 -9.20 88.48
CA THR A 256 -0.44 -9.70 89.58
C THR A 256 0.04 -8.55 90.47
N LEU A 257 0.60 -7.50 89.88
CA LEU A 257 1.03 -6.30 90.60
C LEU A 257 -0.12 -5.63 91.37
N GLN A 258 -1.32 -5.59 90.79
CA GLN A 258 -2.51 -5.08 91.48
C GLN A 258 -2.86 -5.89 92.73
N ARG A 259 -2.75 -7.23 92.67
CA ARG A 259 -2.98 -8.12 93.81
C ARG A 259 -1.92 -7.92 94.89
N ASP A 260 -0.65 -7.84 94.50
CA ASP A 260 0.46 -7.64 95.42
C ASP A 260 0.39 -6.27 96.10
N ASN A 261 0.04 -5.21 95.37
CA ASN A 261 -0.17 -3.88 95.93
C ASN A 261 -1.33 -3.87 96.95
N SER A 262 -2.43 -4.54 96.62
CA SER A 262 -3.58 -4.69 97.55
C SER A 262 -3.17 -5.41 98.84
N ARG A 263 -2.32 -6.43 98.74
CA ARG A 263 -1.77 -7.14 99.90
C ARG A 263 -0.83 -6.27 100.73
N LEU A 264 0.10 -5.55 100.09
CA LEU A 264 1.02 -4.66 100.78
C LEU A 264 0.28 -3.53 101.51
N ARG A 265 -0.79 -2.98 100.92
CA ARG A 265 -1.66 -2.01 101.60
C ARG A 265 -2.29 -2.62 102.86
N ALA A 266 -2.85 -3.82 102.77
CA ALA A 266 -3.41 -4.50 103.93
C ALA A 266 -2.37 -4.82 105.02
N ASP A 267 -1.15 -5.22 104.64
CA ASP A 267 -0.05 -5.45 105.59
C ASP A 267 0.42 -4.15 106.24
N ARG A 268 0.49 -3.04 105.49
CA ARG A 268 0.75 -1.70 106.05
C ARG A 268 -0.32 -1.33 107.06
N ASP A 269 -1.60 -1.41 106.69
CA ASP A 269 -2.71 -1.04 107.57
C ASP A 269 -2.71 -1.88 108.86
N ARG A 270 -2.30 -3.17 108.77
CA ARG A 270 -2.10 -4.03 109.94
C ARG A 270 -0.94 -3.53 110.81
N LEU A 271 0.22 -3.25 110.22
CA LEU A 271 1.39 -2.77 110.95
C LEU A 271 1.15 -1.41 111.61
N ASP A 272 0.44 -0.50 110.94
CA ASP A 272 0.04 0.79 111.51
C ASP A 272 -0.85 0.57 112.74
N ALA A 273 -1.84 -0.33 112.66
CA ALA A 273 -2.67 -0.68 113.82
C ALA A 273 -1.89 -1.37 114.96
N GLU A 274 -0.92 -2.22 114.64
CA GLU A 274 -0.01 -2.83 115.63
C GLU A 274 0.88 -1.78 116.29
N LEU A 275 1.39 -0.80 115.53
CA LEU A 275 2.18 0.32 116.02
C LEU A 275 1.35 1.21 116.96
N ASP A 276 0.14 1.61 116.54
CA ASP A 276 -0.78 2.41 117.36
C ASP A 276 -1.10 1.70 118.68
N ALA A 277 -1.35 0.39 118.65
CA ALA A 277 -1.60 -0.40 119.85
C ALA A 277 -0.36 -0.46 120.77
N ALA A 278 0.85 -0.57 120.21
CA ALA A 278 2.09 -0.57 120.97
C ALA A 278 2.41 0.80 121.59
N VAL A 279 2.17 1.89 120.85
CA VAL A 279 2.27 3.27 121.36
C VAL A 279 1.30 3.48 122.52
N LEU A 280 0.05 3.08 122.37
CA LEU A 280 -0.97 3.17 123.42
C LEU A 280 -0.58 2.40 124.68
N ALA A 281 0.08 1.24 124.54
CA ALA A 281 0.56 0.42 125.67
C ALA A 281 1.80 0.99 126.39
N LEU A 282 2.55 1.90 125.75
CA LEU A 282 3.72 2.56 126.33
C LEU A 282 3.39 3.88 127.04
N LEU A 283 2.20 4.45 126.80
CA LEU A 283 1.71 5.63 127.52
C LEU A 283 1.36 5.25 128.96
N THR A 284 1.94 5.98 129.93
CA THR A 284 1.50 5.87 131.33
C THR A 284 0.17 6.62 131.51
N PRO A 285 -0.65 6.30 132.54
CA PRO A 285 -2.00 6.86 132.68
C PRO A 285 -2.09 8.40 132.71
N ASP A 286 -0.99 9.12 132.93
CA ASP A 286 -0.96 10.60 132.89
C ASP A 286 -0.71 11.19 131.48
N ASP A 287 -0.19 10.43 130.50
CA ASP A 287 0.14 10.93 129.15
C ASP A 287 -0.93 10.59 128.07
N ALA A 288 -1.93 9.77 128.43
CA ALA A 288 -2.96 9.31 127.49
C ALA A 288 -4.08 10.34 127.25
N ASP A 289 -4.30 11.29 128.17
CA ASP A 289 -5.27 12.38 128.01
C ASP A 289 -4.73 13.47 127.06
N ASP A 290 -3.41 13.70 126.99
CA ASP A 290 -2.82 14.76 126.16
C ASP A 290 -2.80 14.38 124.65
N LEU A 291 -2.68 13.10 124.30
CA LEU A 291 -2.63 12.65 122.89
C LEU A 291 -4.01 12.50 122.23
N ALA A 292 -5.06 12.30 123.02
CA ALA A 292 -6.44 12.26 122.51
C ALA A 292 -6.90 13.63 122.00
N ASP A 293 -6.44 14.71 122.64
CA ASP A 293 -6.71 16.09 122.22
C ASP A 293 -5.94 16.46 120.93
N ASP A 294 -4.69 15.99 120.75
CA ASP A 294 -3.89 16.27 119.56
C ASP A 294 -4.36 15.50 118.30
N ALA A 295 -4.82 14.26 118.45
CA ALA A 295 -5.36 13.47 117.33
C ALA A 295 -6.70 14.02 116.80
N ALA A 296 -7.51 14.65 117.68
CA ALA A 296 -8.72 15.35 117.28
C ALA A 296 -8.43 16.65 116.51
N ALA A 297 -7.29 17.32 116.81
CA ALA A 297 -6.86 18.50 116.08
C ALA A 297 -6.30 18.17 114.69
N ALA A 298 -5.57 17.06 114.51
CA ALA A 298 -4.96 16.69 113.23
C ALA A 298 -5.99 16.19 112.18
N ASN A 299 -7.08 15.54 112.60
CA ASN A 299 -8.13 15.08 111.68
C ASN A 299 -9.08 16.18 111.20
N ALA A 300 -9.02 17.39 111.79
CA ALA A 300 -9.77 18.54 111.29
C ALA A 300 -9.07 19.22 110.09
N ASP A 301 -7.75 19.02 109.93
CA ASP A 301 -6.93 19.71 108.91
C ASP A 301 -6.80 18.91 107.59
N THR A 302 -7.08 17.61 107.60
CA THR A 302 -6.99 16.72 106.42
C THR A 302 -8.30 16.56 105.65
N ALA A 303 -9.43 17.00 106.21
CA ALA A 303 -10.73 16.95 105.52
C ALA A 303 -10.86 17.98 104.37
N ASP A 304 -9.94 18.94 104.26
CA ASP A 304 -10.01 20.05 103.28
C ASP A 304 -9.15 19.82 102.01
N ALA A 305 -8.45 18.67 101.89
CA ALA A 305 -7.47 18.45 100.82
C ALA A 305 -7.88 17.48 99.70
N ASP A 306 -9.01 16.77 99.80
CA ASP A 306 -9.34 15.65 98.89
C ASP A 306 -10.35 15.98 97.78
N THR A 307 -10.56 17.28 97.48
CA THR A 307 -11.28 17.73 96.27
C THR A 307 -10.33 18.39 95.28
N SER A 308 -9.48 17.63 94.60
CA SER A 308 -8.80 18.05 93.36
C SER A 308 -7.91 16.94 92.78
N GLU A 309 -8.39 16.18 91.80
CA GLU A 309 -7.77 16.06 90.46
C GLU A 309 -8.47 14.99 89.60
N ASP A 310 -8.97 15.45 88.45
CA ASP A 310 -9.50 14.70 87.29
C ASP A 310 -8.41 13.93 86.52
#